data_AF-A0A0U2V3X3-F1
#
_entry.id   AF-A0A0U2V3X3-F1
#
_cell.length_a   1.000
_cell.length_b   1.000
_cell.length_c   1.000
_cell.angle_alpha   90.00
_cell.angle_beta   90.00
_cell.angle_gamma   90.00
#
_symmetry.space_group_name_H-M   'P 1'
#
loop_
_entity.id
_entity.type
_entity.pdbx_description
1 polymer ?
#
loop_
_entity_poly.entity_id
_entity_poly.type
_entity_poly.pdbx_seq_one_letter_code
_entity_poly.pdbx_strand_id
1 'polypeptide(L)'
;MIEKSVYEDYEIEFSDTYTSNDAYYFAFNENRELYLKNKKLITEVNELDINFSLFIGKYKNKDCFVVNANFKAGFDLREVYEFDKDLYLMGTKAVLVNDWYISHQFCGRCGTQTQVDEKDMMLKCPSCGQVHYPRIAPAIIVAIRNEDKLLMAKHSYHDNIRYALIAGFVEPGESIEEAVHREVKEEVGIKIKNLKYLKSQSWPFPNSLMLGFEAEYDSGIIKVDGDEIVKAKWFKKEEIIRYESDISISDWLIQKFINEN
;
A
#
# COMPACT_ATOMS: atom_id res chain seq x y z
N MET A 1 4.49 -8.67 -9.90
CA MET A 1 3.73 -7.43 -9.61
C MET A 1 2.73 -7.17 -10.74
N ILE A 2 1.61 -6.51 -10.44
CA ILE A 2 0.58 -6.24 -11.44
C ILE A 2 0.97 -5.03 -12.30
N GLU A 3 0.99 -5.23 -13.62
CA GLU A 3 1.26 -4.20 -14.63
C GLU A 3 -0.04 -3.55 -15.17
N LYS A 4 -1.16 -4.25 -15.00
CA LYS A 4 -2.48 -3.83 -15.46
C LYS A 4 -2.94 -2.57 -14.72
N SER A 5 -3.50 -1.61 -15.45
CA SER A 5 -4.10 -0.43 -14.83
C SER A 5 -5.44 -0.80 -14.19
N VAL A 6 -5.68 -0.33 -12.96
CA VAL A 6 -7.00 -0.48 -12.33
C VAL A 6 -8.12 0.13 -13.19
N TYR A 7 -7.80 1.20 -13.92
CA TYR A 7 -8.76 1.94 -14.76
C TYR A 7 -9.15 1.21 -16.06
N GLU A 8 -8.56 0.05 -16.36
CA GLU A 8 -9.05 -0.79 -17.48
C GLU A 8 -10.44 -1.36 -17.19
N ASP A 9 -10.73 -1.63 -15.91
CA ASP A 9 -12.00 -2.20 -15.47
C ASP A 9 -12.75 -1.29 -14.48
N TYR A 10 -12.21 -0.11 -14.16
CA TYR A 10 -12.75 0.77 -13.12
C TYR A 10 -12.95 2.21 -13.59
N GLU A 11 -14.15 2.72 -13.38
CA GLU A 11 -14.53 4.11 -13.63
C GLU A 11 -14.73 4.85 -12.30
N ILE A 12 -14.07 6.00 -12.16
CA ILE A 12 -14.26 6.87 -11.00
C ILE A 12 -15.61 7.57 -11.15
N GLU A 13 -16.52 7.25 -10.24
CA GLU A 13 -17.78 7.95 -10.05
C GLU A 13 -18.00 8.05 -8.54
N PHE A 14 -18.46 9.21 -8.06
CA PHE A 14 -18.62 9.48 -6.64
C PHE A 14 -20.02 10.03 -6.37
N SER A 15 -20.69 9.46 -5.38
CA SER A 15 -21.98 9.94 -4.89
C SER A 15 -22.25 9.34 -3.51
N ASP A 16 -22.67 10.17 -2.56
CA ASP A 16 -23.00 9.79 -1.18
C ASP A 16 -24.47 9.34 -1.02
N THR A 17 -25.33 9.66 -2.00
CA THR A 17 -26.75 9.29 -2.02
C THR A 17 -27.08 8.17 -3.03
N TYR A 18 -26.07 7.42 -3.49
CA TYR A 18 -26.26 6.43 -4.55
C TYR A 18 -26.86 5.12 -4.03
N THR A 19 -27.97 4.67 -4.64
CA THR A 19 -28.56 3.36 -4.39
C THR A 19 -28.55 2.54 -5.67
N SER A 20 -28.09 1.29 -5.59
CA SER A 20 -28.08 0.38 -6.74
C SER A 20 -28.83 -0.92 -6.44
N ASN A 21 -29.51 -1.46 -7.45
CA ASN A 21 -30.14 -2.77 -7.40
C ASN A 21 -29.18 -3.89 -7.87
N ASP A 22 -28.04 -3.55 -8.45
CA ASP A 22 -27.06 -4.50 -8.95
C ASP A 22 -25.64 -3.99 -8.74
N ALA A 23 -25.02 -4.39 -7.62
CA ALA A 23 -23.71 -3.91 -7.23
C ALA A 23 -22.74 -5.03 -6.80
N TYR A 24 -21.45 -4.73 -6.81
CA TYR A 24 -20.43 -5.48 -6.08
C TYR A 24 -20.17 -4.80 -4.73
N TYR A 25 -20.04 -5.59 -3.67
CA TYR A 25 -19.71 -5.08 -2.34
C TYR A 25 -18.34 -5.60 -1.87
N PHE A 26 -17.44 -4.66 -1.59
CA PHE A 26 -16.17 -4.91 -0.93
C PHE A 26 -16.38 -4.78 0.58
N ALA A 27 -16.73 -5.89 1.23
CA ALA A 27 -17.03 -5.93 2.66
C ALA A 27 -15.78 -6.25 3.48
N PHE A 28 -15.40 -5.33 4.38
CA PHE A 28 -14.25 -5.49 5.27
C PHE A 28 -14.67 -5.58 6.74
N ASN A 29 -14.00 -6.45 7.51
CA ASN A 29 -14.12 -6.50 8.97
C ASN A 29 -13.10 -5.56 9.64
N GLU A 30 -13.11 -5.54 10.98
CA GLU A 30 -12.17 -4.75 11.80
C GLU A 30 -10.69 -5.12 11.59
N ASN A 31 -10.42 -6.35 11.14
CA ASN A 31 -9.07 -6.84 10.85
C ASN A 31 -8.61 -6.53 9.41
N ARG A 32 -9.39 -5.76 8.64
CA ARG A 32 -9.12 -5.40 7.24
C ARG A 32 -9.13 -6.60 6.29
N GLU A 33 -9.83 -7.67 6.65
CA GLU A 33 -10.01 -8.85 5.81
C GLU A 33 -11.21 -8.65 4.87
N LEU A 34 -11.11 -9.11 3.62
CA LEU A 34 -12.18 -9.01 2.62
C LEU A 34 -13.10 -10.24 2.70
N TYR A 35 -14.41 -10.01 2.83
CA TYR A 35 -15.39 -11.08 2.74
C TYR A 35 -15.61 -11.50 1.27
N LEU A 36 -15.50 -12.80 0.98
CA LEU A 36 -15.77 -13.37 -0.33
C LEU A 36 -16.62 -14.64 -0.20
N LYS A 37 -17.64 -14.78 -1.06
CA LYS A 37 -18.46 -16.01 -1.16
C LYS A 37 -17.95 -16.85 -2.33
N ASN A 38 -17.43 -18.03 -2.05
CA ASN A 38 -16.77 -18.89 -3.05
C ASN A 38 -15.66 -18.17 -3.85
N LYS A 39 -14.82 -17.39 -3.14
CA LYS A 39 -13.74 -16.55 -3.72
C LYS A 39 -14.22 -15.49 -4.72
N LYS A 40 -15.48 -15.04 -4.61
CA LYS A 40 -16.05 -13.97 -5.42
C LYS A 40 -16.67 -12.89 -4.53
N LEU A 41 -16.70 -11.66 -5.05
CA LEU A 41 -17.42 -10.55 -4.41
C LEU A 41 -18.90 -10.88 -4.27
N ILE A 42 -19.47 -10.47 -3.14
CA ILE A 42 -20.91 -10.56 -2.92
C ILE A 42 -21.63 -9.47 -3.70
N THR A 43 -22.86 -9.78 -4.11
CA THR A 43 -23.76 -8.83 -4.80
C THR A 43 -24.95 -8.41 -3.95
N GLU A 44 -25.03 -8.95 -2.74
CA GLU A 44 -26.03 -8.64 -1.74
C GLU A 44 -25.36 -8.63 -0.38
N VAL A 45 -25.87 -7.78 0.52
CA VAL A 45 -25.31 -7.61 1.86
C VAL A 45 -26.29 -8.00 2.97
N ASN A 46 -27.44 -8.58 2.62
CA ASN A 46 -28.49 -8.95 3.56
C ASN A 46 -28.04 -9.95 4.64
N GLU A 47 -26.96 -10.70 4.39
CA GLU A 47 -26.36 -11.66 5.31
C GLU A 47 -25.35 -11.01 6.28
N LEU A 48 -25.05 -9.71 6.12
CA LEU A 48 -24.02 -8.98 6.88
C LEU A 48 -24.62 -7.84 7.71
N ASP A 49 -24.14 -7.71 8.93
CA ASP A 49 -24.39 -6.54 9.78
C ASP A 49 -23.45 -5.40 9.36
N ILE A 50 -23.98 -4.43 8.61
CA ILE A 50 -23.23 -3.30 8.03
C ILE A 50 -23.44 -2.05 8.86
N ASN A 51 -22.34 -1.35 9.14
CA ASN A 51 -22.35 -0.05 9.82
C ASN A 51 -21.90 1.13 8.92
N PHE A 52 -21.43 0.84 7.70
CA PHE A 52 -20.99 1.82 6.71
C PHE A 52 -21.12 1.27 5.29
N SER A 53 -21.56 2.11 4.36
CA SER A 53 -21.57 1.82 2.92
C SER A 53 -21.25 3.10 2.16
N LEU A 54 -20.35 3.01 1.18
CA LEU A 54 -20.00 4.12 0.30
C LEU A 54 -19.82 3.62 -1.12
N PHE A 55 -20.48 4.28 -2.06
CA PHE A 55 -20.28 4.06 -3.49
C PHE A 55 -18.90 4.58 -3.90
N ILE A 56 -18.12 3.73 -4.56
CA ILE A 56 -16.75 4.05 -4.95
C ILE A 56 -16.55 4.00 -6.46
N GLY A 57 -17.61 3.95 -7.27
CA GLY A 57 -17.57 3.97 -8.73
C GLY A 57 -18.10 2.69 -9.38
N LYS A 58 -17.68 2.42 -10.62
CA LYS A 58 -18.09 1.23 -11.36
C LYS A 58 -16.90 0.31 -11.62
N TYR A 59 -17.05 -0.97 -11.30
CA TYR A 59 -16.05 -2.01 -11.57
C TYR A 59 -16.66 -3.07 -12.49
N LYS A 60 -16.03 -3.31 -13.64
CA LYS A 60 -16.51 -4.21 -14.70
C LYS A 60 -17.96 -3.88 -15.12
N ASN A 61 -18.22 -2.59 -15.33
CA ASN A 61 -19.54 -2.00 -15.67
C ASN A 61 -20.64 -2.22 -14.62
N LYS A 62 -20.26 -2.59 -13.39
CA LYS A 62 -21.19 -2.81 -12.28
C LYS A 62 -20.90 -1.84 -11.17
N ASP A 63 -21.93 -1.27 -10.56
CA ASP A 63 -21.77 -0.37 -9.41
C ASP A 63 -20.99 -1.08 -8.30
N CYS A 64 -20.11 -0.38 -7.61
CA CYS A 64 -19.36 -0.97 -6.53
C CYS A 64 -19.35 -0.10 -5.27
N PHE A 65 -19.54 -0.78 -4.15
CA PHE A 65 -19.57 -0.17 -2.83
C PHE A 65 -18.48 -0.76 -1.98
N VAL A 66 -17.89 0.07 -1.13
CA VAL A 66 -17.15 -0.40 0.04
C VAL A 66 -18.09 -0.43 1.23
N VAL A 67 -18.04 -1.50 2.02
CA VAL A 67 -18.83 -1.62 3.24
C VAL A 67 -17.98 -2.10 4.41
N ASN A 68 -18.26 -1.58 5.59
CA ASN A 68 -17.72 -2.15 6.83
C ASN A 68 -18.79 -3.03 7.48
N ALA A 69 -18.41 -4.27 7.78
CA ALA A 69 -19.32 -5.30 8.24
C ALA A 69 -18.73 -6.18 9.33
N ASN A 70 -19.59 -6.69 10.21
CA ASN A 70 -19.19 -7.60 11.27
C ASN A 70 -19.22 -9.06 10.79
N PHE A 71 -18.05 -9.66 10.57
CA PHE A 71 -17.90 -11.09 10.28
C PHE A 71 -16.58 -11.65 10.83
N LYS A 72 -16.56 -12.96 11.13
CA LYS A 72 -15.46 -13.60 11.87
C LYS A 72 -14.22 -13.93 11.04
N ALA A 73 -14.36 -14.18 9.74
CA ALA A 73 -13.25 -14.58 8.89
C ALA A 73 -13.44 -14.04 7.46
N GLY A 74 -12.41 -13.36 6.96
CA GLY A 74 -12.28 -12.99 5.54
C GLY A 74 -10.96 -13.46 4.95
N PHE A 75 -10.56 -12.83 3.85
CA PHE A 75 -9.27 -13.05 3.19
C PHE A 75 -8.36 -11.82 3.39
N ASP A 76 -7.10 -12.03 3.77
CA ASP A 76 -6.09 -10.97 3.67
C ASP A 76 -5.86 -10.64 2.19
N LEU A 77 -5.65 -9.37 1.86
CA LEU A 77 -5.47 -8.98 0.45
C LEU A 77 -4.24 -9.66 -0.18
N ARG A 78 -3.22 -10.06 0.59
CA ARG A 78 -2.10 -10.87 0.07
C ARG A 78 -2.58 -12.24 -0.39
N GLU A 79 -3.52 -12.87 0.31
CA GLU A 79 -4.11 -14.14 -0.13
C GLU A 79 -4.94 -13.94 -1.40
N VAL A 80 -5.71 -12.85 -1.47
CA VAL A 80 -6.50 -12.48 -2.66
C VAL A 80 -5.60 -12.35 -3.89
N TYR A 81 -4.44 -11.71 -3.74
CA TYR A 81 -3.46 -11.54 -4.81
C TYR A 81 -3.03 -12.87 -5.46
N GLU A 82 -2.89 -13.94 -4.66
CA GLU A 82 -2.40 -15.23 -5.14
C GLU A 82 -3.41 -15.94 -6.07
N PHE A 83 -4.72 -15.67 -5.94
CA PHE A 83 -5.74 -16.32 -6.77
C PHE A 83 -6.52 -15.37 -7.70
N ASP A 84 -6.55 -14.07 -7.44
CA ASP A 84 -7.22 -13.08 -8.30
C ASP A 84 -6.58 -11.69 -8.17
N LYS A 85 -5.68 -11.39 -9.12
CA LYS A 85 -4.92 -10.13 -9.18
C LYS A 85 -5.80 -8.91 -9.49
N ASP A 86 -6.85 -9.06 -10.30
CA ASP A 86 -7.78 -7.96 -10.60
C ASP A 86 -8.58 -7.59 -9.34
N LEU A 87 -9.07 -8.61 -8.61
CA LEU A 87 -9.76 -8.41 -7.35
C LEU A 87 -8.86 -7.78 -6.30
N TYR A 88 -7.58 -8.15 -6.24
CA TYR A 88 -6.60 -7.50 -5.36
C TYR A 88 -6.45 -6.00 -5.65
N LEU A 89 -6.37 -5.59 -6.93
CA LEU A 89 -6.24 -4.17 -7.28
C LEU A 89 -7.43 -3.36 -6.77
N MET A 90 -8.65 -3.86 -7.00
CA MET A 90 -9.84 -3.17 -6.52
C MET A 90 -10.00 -3.25 -4.99
N GLY A 91 -9.64 -4.40 -4.40
CA GLY A 91 -9.62 -4.58 -2.94
C GLY A 91 -8.67 -3.60 -2.27
N THR A 92 -7.51 -3.32 -2.88
CA THR A 92 -6.53 -2.31 -2.42
C THR A 92 -7.17 -0.92 -2.36
N LYS A 93 -7.88 -0.51 -3.42
CA LYS A 93 -8.59 0.78 -3.40
C LYS A 93 -9.67 0.78 -2.32
N ALA A 94 -10.50 -0.26 -2.27
CA ALA A 94 -11.64 -0.32 -1.36
C ALA A 94 -11.21 -0.29 0.11
N VAL A 95 -10.20 -1.07 0.51
CA VAL A 95 -9.72 -1.09 1.90
C VAL A 95 -9.16 0.28 2.32
N LEU A 96 -8.46 0.98 1.44
CA LEU A 96 -7.92 2.31 1.73
C LEU A 96 -9.03 3.36 1.92
N VAL A 97 -10.10 3.27 1.13
CA VAL A 97 -11.28 4.13 1.30
C VAL A 97 -12.00 3.80 2.60
N ASN A 98 -12.15 2.51 2.93
CA ASN A 98 -12.75 2.05 4.20
C ASN A 98 -11.98 2.60 5.41
N ASP A 99 -10.67 2.39 5.44
CA ASP A 99 -9.80 2.82 6.53
C ASP A 99 -9.83 4.34 6.72
N TRP A 100 -9.82 5.08 5.60
CA TRP A 100 -9.95 6.53 5.62
C TRP A 100 -11.27 6.98 6.24
N TYR A 101 -12.39 6.41 5.81
CA TYR A 101 -13.70 6.77 6.36
C TYR A 101 -13.78 6.47 7.86
N ILE A 102 -13.41 5.25 8.28
CA ILE A 102 -13.47 4.83 9.69
C ILE A 102 -12.62 5.74 10.57
N SER A 103 -11.44 6.15 10.09
CA SER A 103 -10.52 7.01 10.86
C SER A 103 -10.90 8.50 10.87
N HIS A 104 -11.87 8.93 10.07
CA HIS A 104 -12.23 10.35 9.92
C HIS A 104 -13.71 10.65 10.16
N GLN A 105 -14.48 9.74 10.78
CA GLN A 105 -15.91 9.95 11.08
C GLN A 105 -16.20 11.24 11.87
N PHE A 106 -15.22 11.70 12.66
CA PHE A 106 -15.27 12.96 13.40
C PHE A 106 -14.11 13.85 13.01
N CYS A 107 -14.36 15.16 12.93
CA CYS A 107 -13.36 16.14 12.55
C CYS A 107 -12.28 16.24 13.64
N GLY A 108 -11.04 15.93 13.30
CA GLY A 108 -9.89 16.05 14.22
C GLY A 108 -9.61 17.46 14.75
N ARG A 109 -10.24 18.51 14.16
CA ARG A 109 -10.09 19.90 14.61
C ARG A 109 -11.09 20.31 15.69
N CYS A 110 -12.37 19.91 15.56
CA CYS A 110 -13.45 20.39 16.43
C CYS A 110 -14.36 19.30 16.99
N GLY A 111 -14.14 18.03 16.66
CA GLY A 111 -14.92 16.89 17.14
C GLY A 111 -16.31 16.72 16.52
N THR A 112 -16.73 17.60 15.60
CA THR A 112 -18.02 17.47 14.89
C THR A 112 -17.96 16.30 13.89
N GLN A 113 -19.03 15.51 13.81
CA GLN A 113 -19.16 14.44 12.81
C GLN A 113 -18.97 15.00 11.39
N THR A 114 -18.13 14.34 10.58
CA THR A 114 -17.89 14.75 9.18
C THR A 114 -19.00 14.25 8.27
N GLN A 115 -19.14 14.90 7.12
CA GLN A 115 -20.04 14.49 6.05
C GLN A 115 -19.23 14.17 4.81
N VAL A 116 -19.70 13.19 4.04
CA VAL A 116 -19.15 12.91 2.71
C VAL A 116 -19.45 14.10 1.79
N ASP A 117 -18.50 14.50 0.96
CA ASP A 117 -18.71 15.58 -0.01
C ASP A 117 -19.42 15.06 -1.27
N GLU A 118 -20.27 15.86 -1.91
CA GLU A 118 -21.06 15.42 -3.08
C GLU A 118 -20.24 15.35 -4.39
N LYS A 119 -19.04 15.95 -4.44
CA LYS A 119 -18.28 16.16 -5.69
C LYS A 119 -16.93 15.46 -5.68
N ASP A 120 -16.25 15.48 -4.54
CA ASP A 120 -14.91 14.92 -4.40
C ASP A 120 -14.91 13.76 -3.41
N MET A 121 -13.99 12.81 -3.58
CA MET A 121 -13.73 11.75 -2.60
C MET A 121 -13.04 12.35 -1.37
N MET A 122 -13.81 13.07 -0.55
CA MET A 122 -13.37 13.73 0.67
C MET A 122 -14.48 13.76 1.73
N LEU A 123 -14.08 14.01 2.97
CA LEU A 123 -14.95 14.23 4.11
C LEU A 123 -14.81 15.70 4.53
N LYS A 124 -15.94 16.38 4.72
CA LYS A 124 -16.00 17.79 5.08
C LYS A 124 -16.69 17.96 6.43
N CYS A 125 -16.10 18.77 7.30
CA CYS A 125 -16.72 19.14 8.57
C CYS A 125 -17.76 20.25 8.33
N PRO A 126 -19.05 20.04 8.64
CA PRO A 126 -20.09 21.05 8.43
C PRO A 126 -19.96 22.24 9.40
N SER A 127 -19.25 22.07 10.52
CA SER A 127 -19.09 23.12 11.55
C SER A 127 -17.94 24.08 11.25
N CYS A 128 -16.73 23.55 10.98
CA CYS A 128 -15.54 24.39 10.78
C CYS A 128 -15.02 24.44 9.34
N GLY A 129 -15.63 23.70 8.41
CA GLY A 129 -15.25 23.66 7.00
C GLY A 129 -13.95 22.90 6.69
N GLN A 130 -13.32 22.27 7.68
CA GLN A 130 -12.13 21.44 7.47
C GLN A 130 -12.44 20.29 6.51
N VAL A 131 -11.53 20.05 5.56
CA VAL A 131 -11.59 18.93 4.62
C VAL A 131 -10.58 17.85 5.00
N HIS A 132 -10.94 16.60 4.73
CA HIS A 132 -10.14 15.42 4.98
C HIS A 132 -10.15 14.55 3.73
N TYR A 133 -9.00 14.45 3.05
CA TYR A 133 -8.82 13.57 1.89
C TYR A 133 -8.36 12.18 2.34
N PRO A 134 -8.55 11.13 1.50
CA PRO A 134 -7.94 9.83 1.69
C PRO A 134 -6.45 9.94 1.95
N ARG A 135 -6.00 9.29 3.04
CA ARG A 135 -4.61 9.36 3.47
C ARG A 135 -3.78 8.34 2.71
N ILE A 136 -2.73 8.82 2.06
CA ILE A 136 -1.68 8.02 1.44
C ILE A 136 -0.35 8.45 2.06
N ALA A 137 0.42 7.50 2.58
CA ALA A 137 1.72 7.75 3.18
C ALA A 137 2.83 7.45 2.16
N PRO A 138 3.54 8.45 1.60
CA PRO A 138 4.65 8.17 0.70
C PRO A 138 5.78 7.47 1.45
N ALA A 139 6.35 6.43 0.84
CA ALA A 139 7.49 5.70 1.37
C ALA A 139 8.44 5.35 0.23
N ILE A 140 9.74 5.42 0.47
CA ILE A 140 10.77 5.02 -0.48
C ILE A 140 11.14 3.55 -0.27
N ILE A 141 11.66 2.93 -1.31
CA ILE A 141 12.36 1.65 -1.24
C ILE A 141 13.46 1.65 -2.29
N VAL A 142 14.69 1.28 -1.92
CA VAL A 142 15.86 1.46 -2.79
C VAL A 142 16.70 0.20 -2.94
N ALA A 143 16.94 -0.20 -4.20
CA ALA A 143 17.92 -1.21 -4.57
C ALA A 143 19.29 -0.55 -4.72
N ILE A 144 20.19 -0.78 -3.76
CA ILE A 144 21.52 -0.16 -3.75
C ILE A 144 22.55 -1.16 -4.27
N ARG A 145 23.21 -0.80 -5.38
CA ARG A 145 24.19 -1.65 -6.05
C ARG A 145 25.62 -1.24 -5.72
N ASN A 146 26.47 -2.24 -5.55
CA ASN A 146 27.91 -2.08 -5.53
C ASN A 146 28.51 -3.15 -6.45
N GLU A 147 28.84 -2.76 -7.67
CA GLU A 147 29.27 -3.68 -8.74
C GLU A 147 28.24 -4.80 -8.96
N ASP A 148 28.63 -6.06 -8.74
CA ASP A 148 27.83 -7.28 -8.89
C ASP A 148 26.99 -7.63 -7.65
N LYS A 149 26.90 -6.72 -6.67
CA LYS A 149 26.22 -6.97 -5.39
C LYS A 149 25.10 -5.99 -5.11
N LEU A 150 24.11 -6.47 -4.37
CA LEU A 150 22.97 -5.72 -3.86
C LEU A 150 23.06 -5.59 -2.34
N LEU A 151 22.86 -4.40 -1.80
CA LEU A 151 22.72 -4.23 -0.34
C LEU A 151 21.36 -4.75 0.08
N MET A 152 21.34 -5.62 1.08
CA MET A 152 20.10 -6.04 1.73
C MET A 152 20.28 -6.07 3.25
N ALA A 153 19.21 -5.79 3.98
CA ALA A 153 19.17 -5.61 5.42
C ALA A 153 18.11 -6.51 6.08
N LYS A 154 18.35 -6.91 7.33
CA LYS A 154 17.42 -7.67 8.16
C LYS A 154 16.84 -6.75 9.22
N HIS A 155 15.52 -6.59 9.23
CA HIS A 155 14.80 -5.83 10.25
C HIS A 155 14.68 -6.60 11.57
N SER A 156 14.65 -5.88 12.70
CA SER A 156 14.52 -6.41 14.05
C SER A 156 13.14 -7.01 14.34
N TYR A 157 12.07 -6.43 13.80
CA TYR A 157 10.66 -6.77 14.13
C TYR A 157 10.07 -7.93 13.32
N HIS A 158 10.82 -8.51 12.37
CA HIS A 158 10.32 -9.56 11.50
C HIS A 158 11.18 -10.82 11.54
N ASP A 159 10.88 -11.70 12.50
CA ASP A 159 11.58 -12.99 12.66
C ASP A 159 11.53 -13.88 11.41
N ASN A 160 10.45 -13.75 10.62
CA ASN A 160 10.21 -14.54 9.40
C ASN A 160 10.72 -13.86 8.12
N ILE A 161 11.11 -12.58 8.15
CA ILE A 161 11.58 -11.86 6.96
C ILE A 161 13.08 -12.08 6.77
N ARG A 162 13.41 -12.60 5.58
CA ARG A 162 14.76 -12.67 5.03
C ARG A 162 15.25 -11.25 4.76
N TYR A 163 16.52 -11.09 4.39
CA TYR A 163 17.03 -9.77 4.07
C TYR A 163 16.14 -9.08 3.01
N ALA A 164 15.90 -7.78 3.18
CA ALA A 164 15.07 -6.94 2.34
C ALA A 164 15.86 -5.69 1.89
N LEU A 165 15.28 -4.92 0.98
CA LEU A 165 15.83 -3.61 0.59
C LEU A 165 15.57 -2.57 1.69
N ILE A 166 16.35 -1.48 1.67
CA ILE A 166 16.15 -0.33 2.56
C ILE A 166 14.88 0.41 2.14
N ALA A 167 14.03 0.73 3.11
CA ALA A 167 12.73 1.36 2.88
C ALA A 167 12.27 2.15 4.09
N GLY A 168 11.73 3.35 3.87
CA GLY A 168 11.23 4.19 4.96
C GLY A 168 10.27 5.27 4.47
N PHE A 169 9.63 5.95 5.41
CA PHE A 169 8.60 6.95 5.11
C PHE A 169 9.22 8.28 4.71
N VAL A 170 8.51 9.03 3.86
CA VAL A 170 8.86 10.42 3.58
C VAL A 170 8.36 11.31 4.74
N GLU A 171 9.26 12.13 5.28
CA GLU A 171 9.01 13.07 6.35
C GLU A 171 8.43 14.42 5.85
N PRO A 172 7.76 15.18 6.73
CA PRO A 172 7.30 16.53 6.38
C PRO A 172 8.45 17.46 6.02
N GLY A 173 8.43 17.99 4.79
CA GLY A 173 9.36 19.02 4.34
C GLY A 173 10.57 18.50 3.57
N GLU A 174 10.72 17.19 3.41
CA GLU A 174 11.76 16.61 2.56
C GLU A 174 11.24 16.25 1.15
N SER A 175 12.16 16.23 0.19
CA SER A 175 11.94 15.63 -1.13
C SER A 175 12.01 14.10 -1.06
N ILE A 176 11.47 13.41 -2.06
CA ILE A 176 11.55 11.95 -2.13
C ILE A 176 13.01 11.50 -2.20
N GLU A 177 13.85 12.22 -2.94
CA GLU A 177 15.27 11.95 -3.06
C GLU A 177 16.01 12.16 -1.73
N GLU A 178 15.68 13.22 -1.00
CA GLU A 178 16.20 13.47 0.35
C GLU A 178 15.85 12.31 1.30
N ALA A 179 14.61 11.82 1.25
CA ALA A 179 14.18 10.65 2.02
C ALA A 179 15.04 9.41 1.71
N VAL A 180 15.31 9.11 0.42
CA VAL A 180 16.18 7.97 0.06
C VAL A 180 17.57 8.14 0.68
N HIS A 181 18.16 9.33 0.58
CA HIS A 181 19.49 9.57 1.14
C HIS A 181 19.51 9.51 2.67
N ARG A 182 18.46 10.00 3.33
CA ARG A 182 18.29 9.98 4.79
C ARG A 182 18.15 8.55 5.30
N GLU A 183 17.18 7.78 4.80
CA GLU A 183 16.92 6.40 5.24
C GLU A 183 18.15 5.52 5.07
N VAL A 184 18.83 5.61 3.93
CA VAL A 184 20.08 4.86 3.71
C VAL A 184 21.18 5.29 4.67
N LYS A 185 21.24 6.57 5.02
CA LYS A 185 22.25 7.05 5.95
C LYS A 185 21.96 6.61 7.39
N GLU A 186 20.69 6.64 7.80
CA GLU A 186 20.21 6.29 9.13
C GLU A 186 20.32 4.78 9.37
N GLU A 187 19.76 3.97 8.48
CA GLU A 187 19.65 2.51 8.67
C GLU A 187 20.99 1.77 8.49
N VAL A 188 21.85 2.22 7.57
CA VAL A 188 23.05 1.47 7.17
C VAL A 188 24.33 2.29 7.08
N GLY A 189 24.27 3.60 7.29
CA GLY A 189 25.47 4.44 7.50
C GLY A 189 26.27 4.81 6.24
N ILE A 190 25.86 4.36 5.05
CA ILE A 190 26.58 4.59 3.78
C ILE A 190 26.05 5.83 3.03
N LYS A 191 26.74 6.20 1.95
CA LYS A 191 26.29 7.18 0.96
C LYS A 191 26.05 6.51 -0.38
N ILE A 192 25.09 7.05 -1.12
CA ILE A 192 24.71 6.58 -2.45
C ILE A 192 24.78 7.73 -3.46
N LYS A 193 24.81 7.38 -4.74
CA LYS A 193 24.80 8.29 -5.89
C LYS A 193 23.99 7.70 -7.02
N ASN A 194 23.85 8.45 -8.12
CA ASN A 194 23.17 8.01 -9.34
C ASN A 194 21.75 7.48 -9.06
N LEU A 195 21.03 8.16 -8.16
CA LEU A 195 19.68 7.80 -7.77
C LEU A 195 18.73 7.88 -8.97
N LYS A 196 17.97 6.81 -9.20
CA LYS A 196 17.04 6.69 -10.33
C LYS A 196 15.71 6.14 -9.86
N TYR A 197 14.65 6.90 -10.09
CA TYR A 197 13.28 6.42 -9.94
C TYR A 197 12.99 5.33 -11.00
N LEU A 198 12.36 4.25 -10.57
CA LEU A 198 11.99 3.14 -11.46
C LEU A 198 10.48 2.95 -11.54
N LYS A 199 9.80 2.88 -10.39
CA LYS A 199 8.38 2.50 -10.34
C LYS A 199 7.73 2.88 -9.02
N SER A 200 6.41 2.82 -8.96
CA SER A 200 5.64 2.97 -7.73
C SER A 200 4.59 1.87 -7.57
N GLN A 201 4.17 1.63 -6.33
CA GLN A 201 3.15 0.66 -5.99
C GLN A 201 2.29 1.16 -4.82
N SER A 202 0.97 1.14 -4.98
CA SER A 202 0.05 1.28 -3.85
C SER A 202 0.15 0.06 -2.95
N TRP A 203 0.42 0.26 -1.67
CA TRP A 203 0.68 -0.78 -0.68
C TRP A 203 -0.30 -0.63 0.50
N PRO A 204 -1.41 -1.39 0.54
CA PRO A 204 -2.48 -1.20 1.51
C PRO A 204 -2.17 -1.80 2.89
N PHE A 205 -0.91 -1.75 3.33
CA PHE A 205 -0.48 -2.33 4.60
C PHE A 205 0.37 -1.34 5.40
N PRO A 206 -0.24 -0.28 5.98
CA PRO A 206 -1.67 0.03 5.95
C PRO A 206 -2.10 0.93 4.77
N ASN A 207 -1.33 1.95 4.39
CA ASN A 207 -1.76 2.95 3.41
C ASN A 207 -0.60 3.64 2.67
N SER A 208 0.45 2.90 2.37
CA SER A 208 1.66 3.47 1.77
C SER A 208 1.56 3.57 0.25
N LEU A 209 2.20 4.60 -0.33
CA LEU A 209 2.61 4.61 -1.73
C LEU A 209 4.11 4.36 -1.78
N MET A 210 4.49 3.14 -2.12
CA MET A 210 5.90 2.74 -2.23
C MET A 210 6.49 3.30 -3.52
N LEU A 211 7.62 3.99 -3.41
CA LEU A 211 8.36 4.61 -4.50
C LEU A 211 9.70 3.89 -4.63
N GLY A 212 9.83 3.10 -5.69
CA GLY A 212 10.96 2.23 -5.95
C GLY A 212 12.08 2.93 -6.71
N PHE A 213 13.27 2.88 -6.12
CA PHE A 213 14.49 3.47 -6.64
C PHE A 213 15.59 2.43 -6.86
N GLU A 214 16.51 2.76 -7.74
CA GLU A 214 17.84 2.14 -7.83
C GLU A 214 18.88 3.22 -7.55
N ALA A 215 19.96 2.85 -6.87
CA ALA A 215 21.08 3.73 -6.60
C ALA A 215 22.39 2.95 -6.60
N GLU A 216 23.50 3.67 -6.77
CA GLU A 216 24.85 3.11 -6.67
C GLU A 216 25.48 3.48 -5.33
N TYR A 217 26.22 2.54 -4.76
CA TYR A 217 27.10 2.79 -3.64
C TYR A 217 28.12 3.88 -4.01
N ASP A 218 28.25 4.87 -3.13
CA ASP A 218 29.27 5.91 -3.28
C ASP A 218 30.43 5.69 -2.31
N SER A 219 30.15 5.71 -1.00
CA SER A 219 31.17 5.68 0.03
C SER A 219 30.60 5.30 1.41
N GLY A 220 31.48 4.93 2.35
CA GLY A 220 31.12 4.64 3.75
C GLY A 220 31.42 3.21 4.18
N ILE A 221 31.04 2.89 5.42
CA ILE A 221 31.13 1.54 5.99
C ILE A 221 29.74 1.21 6.50
N ILE A 222 29.26 0.00 6.20
CA ILE A 222 27.97 -0.46 6.71
C ILE A 222 28.03 -0.44 8.23
N LYS A 223 27.17 0.38 8.83
CA LYS A 223 26.94 0.43 10.26
C LYS A 223 25.44 0.54 10.45
N VAL A 224 24.84 -0.56 10.90
CA VAL A 224 23.41 -0.61 11.16
C VAL A 224 23.07 0.22 12.40
N ASP A 225 21.85 0.74 12.46
CA ASP A 225 21.33 1.50 13.61
C ASP A 225 21.21 0.62 14.88
N GLY A 226 20.91 -0.67 14.71
CA GLY A 226 20.68 -1.63 15.78
C GLY A 226 19.27 -1.63 16.35
N ASP A 227 18.45 -0.65 15.96
CA ASP A 227 17.06 -0.49 16.41
C ASP A 227 16.10 -1.10 15.38
N GLU A 228 16.11 -0.59 14.14
CA GLU A 228 15.29 -1.10 13.05
C GLU A 228 16.00 -2.21 12.29
N ILE A 229 17.29 -2.04 12.00
CA ILE A 229 18.12 -2.99 11.26
C ILE A 229 19.14 -3.65 12.17
N VAL A 230 19.08 -4.98 12.25
CA VAL A 230 20.04 -5.77 13.06
C VAL A 230 21.23 -6.25 12.25
N LYS A 231 21.12 -6.27 10.91
CA LYS A 231 22.20 -6.73 10.02
C LYS A 231 22.00 -6.23 8.60
N ALA A 232 23.05 -5.72 7.97
CA ALA A 232 23.07 -5.41 6.55
C ALA A 232 24.35 -5.93 5.91
N LYS A 233 24.26 -6.44 4.68
CA LYS A 233 25.44 -6.88 3.92
C LYS A 233 25.17 -6.86 2.42
N TRP A 234 26.25 -6.91 1.66
CA TRP A 234 26.23 -7.07 0.21
C TRP A 234 25.94 -8.54 -0.16
N PHE A 235 25.02 -8.75 -1.09
CA PHE A 235 24.66 -10.05 -1.64
C PHE A 235 24.98 -10.10 -3.13
N LYS A 236 25.68 -11.14 -3.55
CA LYS A 236 25.73 -11.51 -4.96
C LYS A 236 24.40 -12.10 -5.41
N LYS A 237 24.13 -12.10 -6.72
CA LYS A 237 22.89 -12.62 -7.33
C LYS A 237 22.56 -14.04 -6.84
N GLU A 238 23.57 -14.91 -6.72
CA GLU A 238 23.40 -16.32 -6.34
C GLU A 238 23.10 -16.52 -4.84
N GLU A 239 23.34 -15.51 -4.01
CA GLU A 239 23.10 -15.55 -2.56
C GLU A 239 21.69 -15.08 -2.18
N ILE A 240 20.97 -14.45 -3.12
CA ILE A 240 19.65 -13.86 -2.87
C ILE A 240 18.60 -14.96 -2.90
N ILE A 241 17.96 -15.17 -1.74
CA ILE A 241 16.83 -16.09 -1.62
C ILE A 241 15.54 -15.30 -1.74
N ARG A 242 14.76 -15.59 -2.79
CA ARG A 242 13.51 -14.89 -3.09
C ARG A 242 12.32 -15.42 -2.29
N TYR A 243 11.28 -14.59 -2.23
CA TYR A 243 9.94 -14.99 -1.80
C TYR A 243 9.18 -15.65 -2.94
N GLU A 244 8.19 -16.47 -2.60
CA GLU A 244 7.33 -17.14 -3.60
C GLU A 244 6.38 -16.15 -4.29
N SER A 245 5.83 -15.20 -3.53
CA SER A 245 4.91 -14.19 -4.05
C SER A 245 5.66 -13.06 -4.76
N ASP A 246 5.17 -12.67 -5.95
CA ASP A 246 5.67 -11.57 -6.76
C ASP A 246 4.91 -10.25 -6.50
N ILE A 247 4.12 -10.18 -5.42
CA ILE A 247 3.22 -9.06 -5.12
C ILE A 247 3.96 -7.73 -4.96
N SER A 248 5.12 -7.74 -4.32
CA SER A 248 5.78 -6.51 -3.84
C SER A 248 6.73 -5.88 -4.86
N ILE A 249 6.82 -4.55 -4.83
CA ILE A 249 7.83 -3.78 -5.57
C ILE A 249 9.26 -4.13 -5.13
N SER A 250 9.44 -4.58 -3.88
CA SER A 250 10.73 -5.10 -3.38
C SER A 250 11.19 -6.31 -4.19
N ASP A 251 10.32 -7.32 -4.35
CA ASP A 251 10.64 -8.48 -5.17
C ASP A 251 10.85 -8.09 -6.64
N TRP A 252 10.08 -7.14 -7.18
CA TRP A 252 10.28 -6.63 -8.54
C TRP A 252 11.66 -5.97 -8.73
N LEU A 253 12.11 -5.14 -7.79
CA LEU A 253 13.43 -4.50 -7.82
C LEU A 253 14.56 -5.54 -7.69
N ILE A 254 14.40 -6.53 -6.81
CA ILE A 254 15.36 -7.64 -6.65
C ILE A 254 15.43 -8.48 -7.92
N GLN A 255 14.29 -8.80 -8.54
CA GLN A 255 14.24 -9.50 -9.83
C GLN A 255 14.97 -8.74 -10.93
N LYS A 256 14.76 -7.42 -11.00
CA LYS A 256 15.48 -6.56 -11.95
C LYS A 256 17.00 -6.67 -11.76
N PHE A 257 17.49 -6.58 -10.53
CA PHE A 257 18.92 -6.74 -10.24
C PHE A 257 19.47 -8.13 -10.64
N ILE A 258 18.71 -9.20 -10.37
CA ILE A 258 19.12 -10.57 -10.71
C ILE A 258 19.18 -10.79 -12.23
N ASN A 259 18.21 -10.23 -12.97
CA ASN A 259 18.03 -10.47 -14.39
C ASN A 259 18.90 -9.57 -15.29
N GLU A 260 19.46 -8.49 -14.75
CA GLU A 260 20.41 -7.66 -15.49
C GLU A 260 21.75 -8.37 -15.63
N ASN A 261 22.41 -8.22 -16.78
CA ASN A 261 23.73 -8.79 -17.03
C ASN A 261 24.80 -8.03 -16.26
#